data_AF-A0A2S0WVN7-F1
#
_entry.id   AF-A0A2S0WVN7-F1
#
_cell.length_a   1.000
_cell.length_b   1.000
_cell.length_c   1.000
_cell.angle_alpha   90.00
_cell.angle_beta   90.00
_cell.angle_gamma   90.00
#
_symmetry.space_group_name_H-M   'P 1'
#
loop_
_entity.id
_entity.type
_entity.pdbx_description
1 polymer ?
#
loop_
_entity_poly.entity_id
_entity_poly.type
_entity_poly.pdbx_seq_one_letter_code
_entity_poly.pdbx_strand_id
1 'polypeptide(L)'
;MTATSRTDRDPTPTAHDAVMAAGNGSAAWSPESGQFCVEDFLTPGFMFDLHERLYGALWSWAGRPRVRMLRIGVDPSHVPVDLRSTLDNLAYRWANTDDGGARQLAIAVHAELVRIHPLVDGNERTTRLIGELVSLAAQDPNSSPAVYDWSIDKRTYIDLLRVFDQNRDPILLAAFIPITLIE
;
A
#
# COMPACT_ATOMS: atom_id res chain seq x y z
N MET A 1 -9.89 -56.47 -13.35
CA MET A 1 -10.44 -55.13 -13.61
C MET A 1 -10.27 -54.33 -12.33
N THR A 2 -9.19 -53.55 -12.24
CA THR A 2 -8.79 -52.84 -11.02
C THR A 2 -9.08 -51.36 -11.23
N ALA A 3 -9.97 -50.78 -10.42
CA ALA A 3 -10.32 -49.37 -10.47
C ALA A 3 -9.22 -48.55 -9.79
N THR A 4 -8.54 -47.69 -10.54
CA THR A 4 -7.60 -46.70 -9.99
C THR A 4 -8.40 -45.46 -9.60
N SER A 5 -8.54 -45.27 -8.29
CA SER A 5 -9.11 -44.07 -7.67
C SER A 5 -8.28 -42.84 -8.03
N ARG A 6 -8.89 -41.89 -8.73
CA ARG A 6 -8.37 -40.55 -8.99
C ARG A 6 -8.49 -39.76 -7.68
N THR A 7 -7.40 -39.66 -6.93
CA THR A 7 -7.29 -38.72 -5.81
C THR A 7 -7.45 -37.30 -6.37
N ASP A 8 -8.54 -36.64 -6.00
CA ASP A 8 -8.64 -35.18 -6.05
C ASP A 8 -7.48 -34.63 -5.23
N ARG A 9 -6.48 -34.07 -5.90
CA ARG A 9 -5.58 -33.13 -5.25
C ARG A 9 -6.30 -31.80 -5.25
N ASP A 10 -6.51 -31.25 -4.07
CA ASP A 10 -6.87 -29.84 -3.95
C ASP A 10 -5.91 -28.98 -4.80
N PRO A 11 -6.42 -27.98 -5.55
CA PRO A 11 -5.56 -27.11 -6.32
C PRO A 11 -4.59 -26.39 -5.38
N THR A 12 -3.31 -26.36 -5.75
CA THR A 12 -2.29 -25.58 -5.06
C THR A 12 -2.75 -24.12 -4.95
N PRO A 13 -2.70 -23.48 -3.76
CA PRO A 13 -3.10 -22.08 -3.59
C PRO A 13 -2.39 -21.20 -4.61
N THR A 14 -3.14 -20.32 -5.27
CA THR A 14 -2.57 -19.34 -6.18
C THR A 14 -1.76 -18.30 -5.38
N ALA A 15 -0.89 -17.54 -6.04
CA ALA A 15 -0.19 -16.42 -5.39
C ALA A 15 -1.18 -15.39 -4.78
N HIS A 16 -2.36 -15.26 -5.38
CA HIS A 16 -3.47 -14.49 -4.83
C HIS A 16 -3.98 -15.11 -3.52
N ASP A 17 -4.20 -16.43 -3.49
CA ASP A 17 -4.66 -17.13 -2.29
C ASP A 17 -3.62 -17.07 -1.15
N ALA A 18 -2.31 -17.05 -1.46
CA ALA A 18 -1.26 -16.88 -0.46
C ALA A 18 -1.20 -15.45 0.11
N VAL A 19 -1.43 -14.43 -0.73
CA VAL A 19 -1.49 -13.02 -0.31
C VAL A 19 -2.76 -12.74 0.51
N MET A 20 -3.90 -13.30 0.11
CA MET A 20 -5.17 -13.21 0.83
C MET A 20 -5.20 -14.10 2.08
N ALA A 21 -4.48 -15.23 2.12
CA ALA A 21 -4.37 -16.06 3.32
C ALA A 21 -3.49 -15.44 4.41
N ALA A 22 -2.63 -14.49 4.06
CA ALA A 22 -1.77 -13.77 5.02
C ALA A 22 -2.40 -12.49 5.59
N GLY A 23 -3.60 -12.10 5.14
CA GLY A 23 -4.38 -11.01 5.69
C GLY A 23 -5.81 -11.48 5.89
N ASN A 24 -6.22 -11.70 7.14
CA ASN A 24 -7.57 -12.07 7.59
C ASN A 24 -8.66 -11.87 6.53
N GLY A 25 -9.05 -12.97 5.88
CA GLY A 25 -9.97 -12.92 4.76
C GLY A 25 -11.32 -12.28 5.09
N SER A 26 -11.88 -11.54 4.14
CA SER A 26 -13.32 -11.19 4.03
C SER A 26 -14.03 -10.52 5.22
N ALA A 27 -13.33 -10.23 6.32
CA ALA A 27 -13.89 -9.65 7.53
C ALA A 27 -13.40 -8.20 7.70
N ALA A 28 -14.34 -7.29 7.46
CA ALA A 28 -14.51 -6.03 8.17
C ALA A 28 -13.26 -5.14 8.35
N TRP A 29 -13.22 -4.10 7.52
CA TRP A 29 -12.48 -2.87 7.75
C TRP A 29 -13.11 -2.12 8.92
N SER A 30 -13.12 -2.74 10.08
CA SER A 30 -13.82 -2.25 11.25
C SER A 30 -12.92 -2.54 12.44
N PRO A 31 -12.07 -1.56 12.82
CA PRO A 31 -11.34 -1.66 14.07
C PRO A 31 -12.35 -1.84 15.21
N GLU A 32 -12.01 -2.66 16.20
CA GLU A 32 -12.90 -2.92 17.35
C GLU A 32 -13.25 -1.63 18.11
N SER A 33 -12.37 -0.64 18.06
CA SER A 33 -12.52 0.70 18.64
C SER A 33 -13.36 1.67 17.79
N GLY A 34 -13.68 1.31 16.53
CA GLY A 34 -14.26 2.23 15.55
C GLY A 34 -13.30 3.29 15.01
N GLN A 35 -12.03 3.27 15.42
CA GLN A 35 -10.97 4.18 14.95
C GLN A 35 -9.83 3.38 14.32
N PHE A 36 -9.41 3.76 13.12
CA PHE A 36 -8.26 3.16 12.48
C PHE A 36 -6.97 3.74 13.04
N CYS A 37 -5.98 2.88 13.29
CA CYS A 37 -4.61 3.30 13.56
C CYS A 37 -3.74 3.15 12.30
N VAL A 38 -2.50 3.64 12.38
CA VAL A 38 -1.56 3.63 11.24
C VAL A 38 -1.29 2.20 10.76
N GLU A 39 -1.11 1.27 11.68
CA GLU A 39 -0.78 -0.13 11.41
C GLU A 39 -1.86 -0.85 10.60
N ASP A 40 -3.14 -0.48 10.77
CA ASP A 40 -4.25 -1.03 10.00
C ASP A 40 -4.08 -0.78 8.49
N PHE A 41 -3.42 0.32 8.13
CA PHE A 41 -3.15 0.73 6.75
C PHE A 41 -1.88 0.11 6.17
N LEU A 42 -0.97 -0.38 7.02
CA LEU A 42 0.34 -0.88 6.62
C LEU A 42 0.33 -2.41 6.46
N THR A 43 -0.65 -2.92 5.72
CA THR A 43 -0.73 -4.36 5.39
C THR A 43 -0.96 -4.57 3.88
N PRO A 44 -0.41 -5.64 3.28
CA PRO A 44 -0.71 -5.98 1.90
C PRO A 44 -2.21 -6.22 1.67
N GLY A 45 -2.89 -6.86 2.63
CA GLY A 45 -4.32 -7.16 2.56
C GLY A 45 -5.15 -5.88 2.42
N PHE A 46 -4.89 -4.88 3.28
CA PHE A 46 -5.53 -3.57 3.19
C PHE A 46 -5.38 -2.97 1.79
N MET A 47 -4.16 -2.95 1.24
CA MET A 47 -3.90 -2.36 -0.07
C MET A 47 -4.73 -3.02 -1.18
N PHE A 48 -4.76 -4.36 -1.22
CA PHE A 48 -5.46 -5.10 -2.26
C PHE A 48 -6.98 -4.96 -2.12
N ASP A 49 -7.50 -5.08 -0.91
CA ASP A 49 -8.93 -4.87 -0.64
C ASP A 49 -9.39 -3.44 -0.96
N LEU A 50 -8.57 -2.41 -0.65
CA LEU A 50 -8.86 -1.03 -1.06
C LEU A 50 -8.98 -0.92 -2.58
N HIS A 51 -8.05 -1.53 -3.30
CA HIS A 51 -8.07 -1.53 -4.75
C HIS A 51 -9.28 -2.27 -5.33
N GLU A 52 -9.66 -3.41 -4.75
CA GLU A 52 -10.91 -4.14 -5.08
C GLU A 52 -12.13 -3.22 -4.93
N ARG A 53 -12.25 -2.52 -3.80
CA ARG A 53 -13.39 -1.63 -3.51
C ARG A 53 -13.46 -0.44 -4.47
N LEU A 54 -12.32 0.13 -4.84
CA LEU A 54 -12.24 1.27 -5.76
C LEU A 54 -12.54 0.87 -7.22
N TYR A 55 -12.13 -0.32 -7.64
CA TYR A 55 -12.07 -0.68 -9.06
C TYR A 55 -12.76 -1.99 -9.45
N GLY A 56 -13.31 -2.75 -8.51
CA GLY A 56 -13.92 -4.06 -8.78
C GLY A 56 -15.11 -4.02 -9.74
N ALA A 57 -15.82 -2.90 -9.80
CA ALA A 57 -16.88 -2.67 -10.80
C ALA A 57 -16.34 -2.39 -12.21
N LEU A 58 -15.05 -2.02 -12.34
CA LEU A 58 -14.42 -1.64 -13.61
C LEU A 58 -13.49 -2.74 -14.14
N TRP A 59 -12.81 -3.46 -13.26
CA TRP A 59 -11.76 -4.40 -13.61
C TRP A 59 -11.93 -5.75 -12.90
N SER A 60 -11.91 -6.83 -13.67
CA SER A 60 -11.97 -8.21 -13.15
C SER A 60 -10.71 -8.66 -12.40
N TRP A 61 -9.65 -7.87 -12.46
CA TRP A 61 -8.38 -8.09 -11.77
C TRP A 61 -8.15 -7.11 -10.62
N ALA A 62 -9.14 -6.27 -10.28
CA ALA A 62 -9.05 -5.44 -9.08
C ALA A 62 -8.68 -6.31 -7.86
N GLY A 63 -7.96 -5.73 -6.90
CA GLY A 63 -7.49 -6.45 -5.72
C GLY A 63 -6.42 -7.52 -5.98
N ARG A 64 -5.99 -7.73 -7.23
CA ARG A 64 -4.98 -8.75 -7.54
C ARG A 64 -3.61 -8.15 -7.80
N PRO A 65 -2.53 -8.80 -7.31
CA PRO A 65 -1.19 -8.41 -7.71
C PRO A 65 -0.98 -8.65 -9.21
N ARG A 66 -0.15 -7.83 -9.84
CA ARG A 66 0.26 -8.06 -11.22
C ARG A 66 1.13 -9.33 -11.31
N VAL A 67 1.01 -10.03 -12.43
CA VAL A 67 1.79 -11.23 -12.74
C VAL A 67 2.76 -11.02 -13.91
N ARG A 68 2.78 -9.81 -14.49
CA ARG A 68 3.63 -9.45 -15.63
C ARG A 68 4.58 -8.33 -15.26
N MET A 69 5.76 -8.36 -15.86
CA MET A 69 6.74 -7.28 -15.72
C MET A 69 6.20 -6.01 -16.41
N LEU A 70 6.35 -4.87 -15.74
CA LEU A 70 6.05 -3.55 -16.28
C LEU A 70 7.35 -2.74 -16.41
N ARG A 71 7.26 -1.54 -16.98
CA ARG A 71 8.44 -0.65 -17.13
C ARG A 71 8.98 -0.11 -15.81
N ILE A 72 8.15 -0.14 -14.77
CA ILE A 72 8.43 0.27 -13.40
C ILE A 72 7.93 -0.82 -12.46
N GLY A 73 8.37 -0.80 -11.21
CA GLY A 73 8.06 -1.88 -10.28
C GLY A 73 9.18 -2.90 -10.14
N VAL A 74 9.09 -3.69 -9.09
CA VAL A 74 9.98 -4.84 -8.87
C VAL A 74 9.61 -6.02 -9.77
N ASP A 75 10.34 -7.12 -9.72
CA ASP A 75 9.91 -8.35 -10.39
C ASP A 75 8.53 -8.81 -9.82
N PRO A 76 7.54 -9.19 -10.65
CA PRO A 76 6.24 -9.67 -10.15
C PRO A 76 6.35 -10.77 -9.09
N SER A 77 7.34 -11.65 -9.20
CA SER A 77 7.57 -12.73 -8.24
C SER A 77 8.04 -12.23 -6.87
N HIS A 78 8.62 -11.05 -6.80
CA HIS A 78 9.06 -10.42 -5.56
C HIS A 78 7.99 -9.55 -4.92
N VAL A 79 6.95 -9.14 -5.65
CA VAL A 79 5.88 -8.26 -5.14
C VAL A 79 5.34 -8.69 -3.77
N PRO A 80 4.98 -9.97 -3.53
CA PRO A 80 4.44 -10.37 -2.22
C PRO A 80 5.43 -10.16 -1.07
N VAL A 81 6.71 -10.51 -1.28
CA VAL A 81 7.75 -10.44 -0.24
C VAL A 81 8.16 -8.99 0.00
N ASP A 82 8.41 -8.23 -1.06
CA ASP A 82 8.83 -6.84 -0.96
C ASP A 82 7.72 -5.99 -0.34
N LEU A 83 6.45 -6.18 -0.74
CA LEU A 83 5.33 -5.44 -0.18
C LEU A 83 5.16 -5.72 1.32
N ARG A 84 5.22 -7.00 1.71
CA ARG A 84 5.09 -7.38 3.12
C ARG A 84 6.25 -6.81 3.95
N SER A 85 7.48 -7.06 3.53
CA SER A 85 8.69 -6.62 4.24
C SER A 85 8.75 -5.11 4.39
N THR A 86 8.42 -4.35 3.33
CA THR A 86 8.44 -2.90 3.36
C THR A 86 7.37 -2.33 4.28
N LEU A 87 6.13 -2.84 4.23
CA LEU A 87 5.06 -2.36 5.11
C LEU A 87 5.30 -2.73 6.57
N ASP A 88 5.77 -3.95 6.85
CA ASP A 88 6.15 -4.38 8.21
C ASP A 88 7.26 -3.48 8.79
N ASN A 89 8.27 -3.12 7.97
CA ASN A 89 9.34 -2.23 8.39
C ASN A 89 8.85 -0.80 8.67
N LEU A 90 7.93 -0.27 7.85
CA LEU A 90 7.35 1.06 8.07
C LEU A 90 6.47 1.09 9.33
N ALA A 91 5.69 0.04 9.58
CA ALA A 91 4.91 -0.12 10.80
C ALA A 91 5.82 -0.23 12.04
N TYR A 92 6.90 -1.01 11.94
CA TYR A 92 7.88 -1.11 13.01
C TYR A 92 8.52 0.24 13.34
N ARG A 93 8.96 1.01 12.33
CA ARG A 93 9.52 2.35 12.53
C ARG A 93 8.52 3.27 13.22
N TRP A 94 7.30 3.35 12.70
CA TRP A 94 6.25 4.17 13.31
C TRP A 94 6.03 3.88 14.80
N ALA A 95 6.02 2.59 15.19
CA ALA A 95 5.77 2.20 16.57
C ALA A 95 6.99 2.31 17.50
N ASN A 96 8.22 2.37 16.98
CA ASN A 96 9.43 2.19 17.79
C ASN A 96 10.48 3.30 17.65
N THR A 97 10.29 4.27 16.76
CA THR A 97 11.26 5.35 16.54
C THR A 97 10.57 6.70 16.46
N ASP A 98 11.25 7.74 16.96
CA ASP A 98 10.80 9.15 16.82
C ASP A 98 11.20 9.74 15.43
N ASP A 99 11.43 8.88 14.44
CA ASP A 99 12.07 9.24 13.17
C ASP A 99 11.05 9.67 12.10
N GLY A 100 10.72 10.95 12.14
CA GLY A 100 9.89 11.58 11.12
C GLY A 100 8.41 11.50 11.44
N GLY A 101 7.77 12.67 11.54
CA GLY A 101 6.35 12.74 11.88
C GLY A 101 5.42 12.16 10.82
N ALA A 102 4.12 12.16 11.11
CA ALA A 102 3.02 11.65 10.27
C ALA A 102 3.22 11.88 8.77
N ARG A 103 3.61 13.11 8.41
CA ARG A 103 3.81 13.52 7.03
C ARG A 103 4.95 12.80 6.31
N GLN A 104 6.07 12.54 6.99
CA GLN A 104 7.20 11.83 6.38
C GLN A 104 6.88 10.34 6.24
N LEU A 105 6.22 9.73 7.23
CA LEU A 105 5.77 8.35 7.16
C LEU A 105 4.80 8.13 5.99
N ALA A 106 3.75 8.93 5.89
CA ALA A 106 2.75 8.81 4.83
C ALA A 106 3.36 8.94 3.42
N ILE A 107 4.31 9.85 3.24
CA ILE A 107 5.02 10.00 1.97
C ILE A 107 5.99 8.84 1.70
N ALA A 108 6.65 8.30 2.73
CA ALA A 108 7.47 7.09 2.59
C ALA A 108 6.61 5.89 2.15
N VAL A 109 5.45 5.69 2.77
CA VAL A 109 4.49 4.63 2.40
C VAL A 109 4.09 4.78 0.93
N HIS A 110 3.62 5.97 0.54
CA HIS A 110 3.24 6.22 -0.85
C HIS A 110 4.40 5.97 -1.83
N ALA A 111 5.60 6.47 -1.55
CA ALA A 111 6.75 6.33 -2.42
C ALA A 111 7.23 4.87 -2.54
N GLU A 112 7.22 4.11 -1.45
CA GLU A 112 7.54 2.68 -1.44
C GLU A 112 6.55 1.88 -2.27
N LEU A 113 5.25 2.14 -2.12
CA LEU A 113 4.24 1.46 -2.91
C LEU A 113 4.33 1.80 -4.40
N VAL A 114 4.69 3.05 -4.75
CA VAL A 114 4.98 3.46 -6.13
C VAL A 114 6.17 2.67 -6.69
N ARG A 115 7.24 2.48 -5.90
CA ARG A 115 8.40 1.70 -6.30
C ARG A 115 8.08 0.23 -6.51
N ILE A 116 7.36 -0.39 -5.57
CA ILE A 116 7.02 -1.82 -5.64
C ILE A 116 6.07 -2.06 -6.82
N HIS A 117 5.12 -1.13 -7.00
CA HIS A 117 4.15 -1.10 -8.08
C HIS A 117 3.35 -2.41 -8.21
N PRO A 118 2.60 -2.83 -7.17
CA PRO A 118 2.09 -4.19 -7.09
C PRO A 118 0.89 -4.49 -8.00
N LEU A 119 0.19 -3.48 -8.52
CA LEU A 119 -1.05 -3.65 -9.28
C LEU A 119 -0.82 -3.50 -10.79
N VAL A 120 -1.76 -3.98 -11.62
CA VAL A 120 -1.68 -3.85 -13.08
C VAL A 120 -1.91 -2.41 -13.54
N ASP A 121 -2.89 -1.73 -12.96
CA ASP A 121 -3.20 -0.30 -13.11
C ASP A 121 -3.82 0.18 -11.78
N GLY A 122 -4.09 1.47 -11.61
CA GLY A 122 -4.66 2.03 -10.38
C GLY A 122 -3.64 2.30 -9.27
N ASN A 123 -2.35 1.97 -9.47
CA ASN A 123 -1.29 2.18 -8.47
C ASN A 123 -1.27 3.63 -7.99
N GLU A 124 -1.09 4.62 -8.87
CA GLU A 124 -0.90 6.03 -8.46
C GLU A 124 -2.03 6.56 -7.55
N ARG A 125 -3.29 6.24 -7.87
CA ARG A 125 -4.45 6.67 -7.08
C ARG A 125 -4.54 5.93 -5.75
N THR A 126 -4.26 4.63 -5.77
CA THR A 126 -4.32 3.77 -4.58
C THR A 126 -3.23 4.14 -3.58
N THR A 127 -1.98 4.35 -4.04
CA THR A 127 -0.87 4.66 -3.14
C THR A 127 -1.00 6.05 -2.52
N ARG A 128 -1.52 7.03 -3.28
CA ARG A 128 -1.85 8.36 -2.74
C ARG A 128 -2.91 8.29 -1.66
N LEU A 129 -3.98 7.52 -1.90
CA LEU A 129 -5.04 7.34 -0.91
C LEU A 129 -4.53 6.62 0.34
N ILE A 130 -3.69 5.59 0.20
CA ILE A 130 -3.08 4.93 1.37
C ILE A 130 -2.21 5.92 2.16
N GLY A 131 -1.38 6.72 1.48
CA GLY A 131 -0.60 7.78 2.13
C GLY A 131 -1.49 8.80 2.85
N GLU A 132 -2.61 9.19 2.26
CA GLU A 132 -3.60 10.08 2.89
C GLU A 132 -4.17 9.47 4.17
N LEU A 133 -4.60 8.21 4.13
CA LEU A 133 -5.19 7.51 5.28
C LEU A 133 -4.18 7.33 6.41
N VAL A 134 -2.93 6.98 6.08
CA VAL A 134 -1.82 6.91 7.03
C VAL A 134 -1.58 8.28 7.68
N SER A 135 -1.55 9.35 6.88
CA SER A 135 -1.36 10.70 7.40
C SER A 135 -2.48 11.09 8.36
N LEU A 136 -3.73 10.81 8.01
CA LEU A 136 -4.90 11.14 8.83
C LEU A 136 -4.91 10.38 10.16
N ALA A 137 -4.55 9.09 10.16
CA ALA A 137 -4.46 8.31 11.41
C ALA A 137 -3.22 8.63 12.27
N ALA A 138 -2.16 9.16 11.67
CA ALA A 138 -0.94 9.54 12.37
C ALA A 138 -1.01 10.98 12.96
N GLN A 139 -1.97 11.80 12.51
CA GLN A 139 -2.14 13.17 12.99
C GLN A 139 -2.78 13.23 14.38
N ASP A 140 -2.50 14.31 15.11
CA ASP A 140 -3.13 14.57 16.40
C ASP A 140 -4.64 14.80 16.20
N PRO A 141 -5.51 13.98 16.82
CA PRO A 141 -6.96 14.12 16.67
C PRO A 141 -7.53 15.44 17.21
N ASN A 142 -6.75 16.20 17.99
CA ASN A 142 -7.15 17.51 18.52
C ASN A 142 -6.76 18.68 17.59
N SER A 143 -6.05 18.40 16.51
CA SER A 143 -5.62 19.40 15.53
C SER A 143 -6.53 19.39 14.30
N SER A 144 -6.64 20.52 13.59
CA SER A 144 -7.29 20.56 12.27
C SER A 144 -6.58 19.58 11.33
N PRO A 145 -7.30 18.63 10.70
CA PRO A 145 -6.66 17.65 9.84
C PRO A 145 -6.04 18.34 8.62
N ALA A 146 -4.83 17.92 8.28
CA ALA A 146 -4.14 18.31 7.06
C ALA A 146 -4.22 17.17 6.04
N VAL A 147 -4.55 17.53 4.80
CA VAL A 147 -4.59 16.62 3.66
C VAL A 147 -3.59 17.03 2.58
N TYR A 148 -3.12 16.09 1.76
CA TYR A 148 -2.17 16.41 0.69
C TYR A 148 -2.85 17.07 -0.51
N ASP A 149 -2.27 18.16 -1.00
CA ASP A 149 -2.62 18.73 -2.30
C ASP A 149 -1.75 18.07 -3.39
N TRP A 150 -2.36 17.18 -4.16
CA TRP A 150 -1.69 16.47 -5.25
C TRP A 150 -1.64 17.28 -6.56
N SER A 151 -2.06 18.55 -6.54
CA SER A 151 -1.86 19.51 -7.63
C SER A 151 -0.41 20.00 -7.69
N ILE A 152 0.49 19.09 -8.02
CA ILE A 152 1.95 19.30 -8.01
C ILE A 152 2.56 19.27 -9.41
N ASP A 153 3.74 19.88 -9.58
CA ASP A 153 4.52 19.71 -10.79
C ASP A 153 4.97 18.25 -10.93
N LYS A 154 4.51 17.59 -12.01
CA LYS A 154 4.74 16.16 -12.23
C LYS A 154 6.21 15.84 -12.48
N ARG A 155 6.98 16.75 -13.10
CA ARG A 155 8.37 16.48 -13.43
C ARG A 155 9.22 16.47 -12.17
N THR A 156 9.10 17.50 -11.35
CA THR A 156 9.77 17.59 -10.05
C THR A 156 9.37 16.44 -9.14
N TYR A 157 8.09 16.07 -9.10
CA TYR A 157 7.62 14.90 -8.36
C TYR A 157 8.33 13.60 -8.78
N ILE A 158 8.43 13.33 -10.09
CA ILE A 158 9.10 12.14 -10.61
C ILE A 158 10.60 12.16 -10.27
N ASP A 159 11.25 13.31 -10.38
CA ASP A 159 12.67 13.43 -10.05
C ASP A 159 12.93 13.20 -8.55
N LEU A 160 12.01 13.65 -7.67
CA LEU A 160 12.10 13.39 -6.24
C LEU A 160 11.81 11.92 -5.88
N LEU A 161 10.89 11.24 -6.59
CA LEU A 161 10.73 9.79 -6.45
C LEU A 161 12.01 9.03 -6.83
N ARG A 162 12.73 9.47 -7.87
CA ARG A 162 14.02 8.87 -8.26
C ARG A 162 15.11 9.09 -7.22
N VAL A 163 15.10 10.22 -6.53
CA VAL A 163 15.99 10.47 -5.38
C VAL A 163 15.63 9.52 -4.23
N PHE A 164 14.33 9.42 -3.88
CA PHE A 164 13.84 8.47 -2.89
C PHE A 164 14.24 7.02 -3.24
N ASP A 165 14.23 6.66 -4.52
CA ASP A 165 14.63 5.34 -4.98
C ASP A 165 16.09 4.97 -4.68
N GLN A 166 16.95 5.97 -4.50
CA GLN A 166 18.37 5.76 -4.21
C GLN A 166 18.66 5.72 -2.71
N ASN A 167 17.98 6.55 -1.92
CA ASN A 167 18.34 6.80 -0.52
C ASN A 167 17.28 6.38 0.51
N ARG A 168 16.04 6.11 0.08
CA ARG A 168 14.88 5.83 0.94
C ARG A 168 14.59 6.92 1.97
N ASP A 169 14.99 8.15 1.66
CA ASP A 169 14.75 9.32 2.51
C ASP A 169 13.53 10.10 1.99
N PRO A 170 12.41 10.13 2.74
CA PRO A 170 11.19 10.81 2.31
C PRO A 170 11.24 12.33 2.49
N ILE A 171 12.26 12.91 3.14
CA ILE A 171 12.25 14.33 3.57
C ILE A 171 12.01 15.30 2.42
N LEU A 172 12.77 15.16 1.32
CA LEU A 172 12.65 16.07 0.17
C LEU A 172 11.31 15.92 -0.56
N LEU A 173 10.87 14.67 -0.76
CA LEU A 173 9.59 14.38 -1.40
C LEU A 173 8.43 14.88 -0.54
N ALA A 174 8.53 14.67 0.77
CA ALA A 174 7.56 15.18 1.72
C ALA A 174 7.54 16.68 1.61
N ALA A 175 8.63 17.40 1.85
CA ALA A 175 8.70 18.87 1.78
C ALA A 175 8.08 19.45 0.50
N PHE A 176 8.22 18.77 -0.63
CA PHE A 176 7.66 19.20 -1.92
C PHE A 176 6.12 19.11 -2.01
N ILE A 177 5.47 18.09 -1.44
CA ILE A 177 4.03 17.87 -1.60
C ILE A 177 3.25 18.76 -0.63
N PRO A 178 2.49 19.77 -1.09
CA PRO A 178 1.80 20.70 -0.21
C PRO A 178 0.72 20.00 0.63
N ILE A 179 0.34 20.64 1.74
CA ILE A 179 -0.79 20.22 2.57
C ILE A 179 -1.81 21.36 2.67
N THR A 180 -3.07 20.99 2.76
CA THR A 180 -4.20 21.91 3.00
C THR A 180 -4.90 21.48 4.28
N LEU A 181 -5.24 22.44 5.15
CA LEU A 181 -6.06 22.15 6.33
C LEU A 181 -7.52 22.04 5.91
N ILE A 182 -8.21 21.03 6.41
CA ILE A 182 -9.66 20.90 6.30
C ILE A 182 -10.31 21.36 7.61
N GLU A 183 -11.33 22.20 7.49
CA GLU A 183 -12.13 22.75 8.60
C GLU A 183 -13.27 21.81 9.00
#